data_AF-A0A914RTQ1-F1
#
_entry.id   AF-A0A914RTQ1-F1
#
_cell.length_a   1.000
_cell.length_b   1.000
_cell.length_c   1.000
_cell.angle_alpha   90.00
_cell.angle_beta   90.00
_cell.angle_gamma   90.00
#
_symmetry.space_group_name_H-M   'P 1'
#
loop_
_entity.id
_entity.type
_entity.pdbx_description
1 polymer ?
#
loop_
_entity_poly.entity_id
_entity_poly.type
_entity_poly.pdbx_seq_one_letter_code
_entity_poly.pdbx_strand_id
1 'polypeptide(L)'
;MNMASKLFVQKNLEMLKDYKQMIDEDYASKINEIDFQKPEIVSSEINKWAKSQIDDTSGELVEDEMFIDATKMVSVMAQSNYFDYYSDRTVSAVALPYKDGKVFMYIFLPKDKYGLIAFEKTLTVKKMYRIIRSMKKAYVDVSLFRNFFK
;
A
#
# COMPACT_ATOMS: atom_id res chain seq x y z
N MET A 1 -10.31 7.33 -15.36
CA MET A 1 -9.52 6.60 -14.35
C MET A 1 -10.40 5.45 -13.90
N ASN A 2 -10.12 4.22 -14.36
CA ASN A 2 -10.89 3.05 -13.95
C ASN A 2 -10.29 2.54 -12.64
N MET A 3 -11.10 2.48 -11.58
CA MET A 3 -10.70 1.94 -10.28
C MET A 3 -11.50 0.66 -10.04
N ALA A 4 -10.78 -0.43 -9.78
CA ALA A 4 -11.33 -1.70 -9.35
C ALA A 4 -10.61 -2.14 -8.08
N SER A 5 -11.37 -2.48 -7.05
CA SER A 5 -10.86 -2.97 -5.77
C SER A 5 -11.41 -4.36 -5.54
N LYS A 6 -10.60 -5.27 -4.98
CA LYS A 6 -11.03 -6.61 -4.58
C LYS A 6 -10.27 -7.03 -3.33
N LEU A 7 -11.00 -7.59 -2.37
CA LEU A 7 -10.44 -8.10 -1.13
C LEU A 7 -10.32 -9.63 -1.16
N PHE A 8 -9.12 -10.12 -0.88
CA PHE A 8 -8.81 -11.54 -0.69
C PHE A 8 -8.54 -11.78 0.79
N VAL A 9 -9.19 -12.79 1.38
CA VAL A 9 -9.18 -13.06 2.82
C VAL A 9 -8.80 -14.51 3.07
N GLN A 10 -8.03 -14.79 4.13
CA GLN A 10 -7.68 -16.17 4.48
C GLN A 10 -8.93 -17.02 4.72
N LYS A 11 -8.95 -18.20 4.09
CA LYS A 11 -10.00 -19.19 4.30
C LYS A 11 -10.16 -19.50 5.78
N ASN A 12 -11.40 -19.51 6.26
CA ASN A 12 -11.79 -19.72 7.66
C ASN A 12 -11.38 -18.59 8.63
N LEU A 13 -11.01 -17.40 8.13
CA LEU A 13 -10.83 -16.23 9.00
C LEU A 13 -12.20 -15.71 9.44
N GLU A 14 -12.47 -15.75 10.75
CA GLU A 14 -13.68 -15.16 11.31
C GLU A 14 -13.60 -13.63 11.28
N MET A 15 -14.33 -13.01 10.33
CA MET A 15 -14.48 -11.56 10.27
C MET A 15 -15.76 -11.09 10.97
N LEU A 16 -15.69 -9.92 11.59
CA LEU A 16 -16.83 -9.26 12.21
C LEU A 16 -17.94 -9.01 11.17
N LYS A 17 -19.18 -9.23 11.57
CA LYS A 17 -20.36 -9.12 10.68
C LYS A 17 -20.49 -7.73 10.06
N ASP A 18 -20.34 -6.69 10.87
CA ASP A 18 -20.45 -5.29 10.43
C ASP A 18 -19.35 -4.93 9.42
N TYR A 19 -18.17 -5.54 9.56
CA TYR A 19 -17.06 -5.35 8.61
C TYR A 19 -17.34 -6.02 7.27
N LYS A 20 -17.95 -7.23 7.26
CA LYS A 20 -18.41 -7.87 6.02
C LYS A 20 -19.44 -7.03 5.29
N GLN A 21 -20.41 -6.49 6.02
CA GLN A 21 -21.47 -5.64 5.48
C GLN A 21 -20.90 -4.34 4.88
N MET A 22 -19.98 -3.67 5.59
CA MET A 22 -19.32 -2.47 5.09
C MET A 22 -18.56 -2.73 3.77
N ILE A 23 -17.86 -3.86 3.67
CA ILE A 23 -17.14 -4.22 2.44
C ILE A 23 -18.11 -4.44 1.28
N ASP A 24 -19.22 -5.15 1.51
CA ASP A 24 -20.21 -5.42 0.46
C ASP A 24 -20.98 -4.16 0.01
N GLU A 25 -21.17 -3.18 0.91
CA GLU A 25 -21.91 -1.93 0.64
C GLU A 25 -21.02 -0.84 0.00
N ASP A 26 -19.80 -0.63 0.51
CA ASP A 26 -18.92 0.47 0.10
C ASP A 26 -17.93 0.09 -1.01
N TYR A 27 -17.63 -1.21 -1.16
CA TYR A 27 -16.73 -1.72 -2.19
C TYR A 27 -17.50 -2.71 -3.06
N ALA A 28 -17.47 -2.51 -4.38
CA ALA A 28 -18.18 -3.37 -5.34
C ALA A 28 -17.60 -4.81 -5.46
N SER A 29 -16.84 -5.27 -4.46
CA SER A 29 -16.20 -6.59 -4.45
C SER A 29 -16.76 -7.47 -3.36
N LYS A 30 -17.35 -8.59 -3.77
CA LYS A 30 -17.57 -9.75 -2.90
C LYS A 30 -16.24 -10.12 -2.23
N ILE A 31 -16.26 -10.42 -0.94
CA ILE A 31 -15.12 -11.00 -0.23
C ILE A 31 -14.74 -12.33 -0.89
N ASN A 32 -13.47 -12.52 -1.23
CA ASN A 32 -12.97 -13.77 -1.77
C ASN A 32 -12.13 -14.48 -0.72
N GLU A 33 -12.63 -15.61 -0.23
CA GLU A 33 -11.89 -16.45 0.69
C GLU A 33 -10.90 -17.32 -0.09
N ILE A 34 -9.62 -17.18 0.20
CA ILE A 34 -8.53 -17.92 -0.42
C ILE A 34 -7.60 -18.47 0.64
N ASP A 35 -7.00 -19.63 0.38
CA ASP A 35 -6.07 -20.26 1.30
C ASP A 35 -4.64 -19.76 1.04
N PHE A 36 -4.18 -18.77 1.81
CA PHE A 36 -2.83 -18.22 1.69
C PHE A 36 -1.72 -19.22 2.07
N GLN A 37 -2.07 -20.40 2.57
CA GLN A 37 -1.12 -21.51 2.72
C GLN A 37 -0.80 -22.21 1.39
N LYS A 38 -1.43 -21.79 0.28
CA LYS A 38 -1.18 -22.30 -1.08
C LYS A 38 -0.77 -21.15 -2.00
N PRO A 39 0.48 -20.67 -1.88
CA PRO A 39 0.98 -19.47 -2.54
C PRO A 39 0.78 -19.46 -4.07
N GLU A 40 0.93 -20.61 -4.72
CA GLU A 40 0.80 -20.77 -6.17
C GLU A 40 -0.64 -20.52 -6.65
N ILE A 41 -1.62 -20.92 -5.83
CA ILE A 41 -3.04 -20.68 -6.13
C ILE A 41 -3.36 -19.20 -5.90
N VAL A 42 -2.79 -18.62 -4.84
CA VAL A 42 -3.05 -17.24 -4.43
C VAL A 42 -2.52 -16.24 -5.46
N SER A 43 -1.26 -16.40 -5.86
CA SER A 43 -0.63 -15.54 -6.86
C SER A 43 -1.40 -15.59 -8.19
N SER A 44 -1.76 -16.80 -8.64
CA SER A 44 -2.49 -17.03 -9.88
C SER A 44 -3.87 -16.36 -9.88
N GLU A 45 -4.64 -16.53 -8.81
CA GLU A 45 -5.96 -15.90 -8.65
C GLU A 45 -5.89 -14.37 -8.64
N ILE A 46 -4.94 -13.79 -7.92
CA ILE A 46 -4.74 -12.34 -7.84
C ILE A 46 -4.31 -11.78 -9.20
N ASN A 47 -3.30 -12.39 -9.83
CA ASN A 47 -2.78 -11.95 -11.13
C ASN A 47 -3.84 -12.08 -12.23
N LYS A 48 -4.60 -13.18 -12.23
CA LYS A 48 -5.71 -13.38 -13.18
C LYS A 48 -6.81 -12.35 -13.01
N TRP A 49 -7.22 -12.07 -11.76
CA TRP A 49 -8.21 -11.02 -11.52
C TRP A 49 -7.68 -9.65 -11.92
N ALA A 50 -6.44 -9.31 -11.56
CA ALA A 50 -5.84 -8.04 -11.90
C ALA A 50 -5.82 -7.81 -13.41
N LYS A 51 -5.33 -8.77 -14.19
CA LYS A 51 -5.33 -8.75 -15.66
C LYS A 51 -6.73 -8.65 -16.28
N SER A 52 -7.79 -9.01 -15.56
CA SER A 52 -9.17 -8.78 -16.02
C SER A 52 -9.64 -7.33 -15.85
N GLN A 53 -8.95 -6.54 -15.01
CA GLN A 53 -9.27 -5.16 -14.69
C GLN A 53 -8.35 -4.14 -15.38
N ILE A 54 -7.14 -4.56 -15.75
CA ILE A 54 -6.11 -3.72 -16.38
C ILE A 54 -5.67 -4.35 -17.71
N ASP A 55 -5.23 -3.52 -18.65
CA ASP A 55 -4.70 -3.99 -19.94
C ASP A 55 -3.44 -4.85 -19.72
N ASP A 56 -3.22 -5.86 -20.57
CA ASP A 56 -2.32 -7.03 -20.39
C ASP A 56 -0.81 -6.68 -20.35
N THR A 57 -0.47 -5.39 -20.26
CA THR A 57 0.91 -4.87 -20.32
C THR A 57 1.63 -4.79 -18.97
N SER A 58 0.93 -5.05 -17.85
CA SER A 58 1.41 -4.82 -16.47
C SER A 58 2.08 -6.05 -15.82
N GLY A 59 2.21 -7.16 -16.55
CA GLY A 59 2.89 -8.35 -16.05
C GLY A 59 2.15 -9.04 -14.90
N GLU A 60 2.89 -9.73 -14.04
CA GLU A 60 2.36 -10.34 -12.81
C GLU A 60 2.54 -9.37 -11.64
N LEU A 61 1.47 -9.12 -10.89
CA LEU A 61 1.46 -8.20 -9.75
C LEU A 61 2.01 -8.84 -8.47
N VAL A 62 1.88 -10.15 -8.33
CA VAL A 62 2.32 -10.92 -7.17
C VAL A 62 2.99 -12.22 -7.59
N GLU A 63 4.00 -12.64 -6.83
CA GLU A 63 4.73 -13.91 -7.02
C GLU A 63 4.38 -14.88 -5.86
N ASP A 64 4.59 -16.19 -6.05
CA ASP A 64 4.28 -17.23 -5.06
C ASP A 64 5.05 -16.96 -3.74
N GLU A 65 6.31 -16.56 -3.85
CA GLU A 65 7.20 -16.21 -2.73
C GLU A 65 6.62 -15.10 -1.84
N MET A 66 5.63 -14.36 -2.34
CA MET A 66 4.96 -13.34 -1.56
C MET A 66 4.07 -13.89 -0.44
N PHE A 67 3.78 -15.18 -0.39
CA PHE A 67 2.81 -15.75 0.56
C PHE A 67 3.40 -16.86 1.46
N ILE A 68 4.71 -17.13 1.39
CA ILE A 68 5.33 -18.32 1.99
C ILE A 68 5.65 -18.17 3.50
N ASP A 69 6.09 -16.99 3.98
CA ASP A 69 6.23 -16.69 5.43
C ASP A 69 6.54 -15.18 5.65
N ALA A 70 6.25 -14.64 6.85
CA ALA A 70 6.24 -13.21 7.18
C ALA A 70 7.63 -12.53 7.27
N THR A 71 8.72 -13.21 6.94
CA THR A 71 10.07 -12.63 6.95
C THR A 71 10.70 -12.76 5.58
N LYS A 72 10.28 -11.90 4.65
CA LYS A 72 10.85 -11.82 3.31
C LYS A 72 12.20 -11.09 3.34
N MET A 73 13.19 -11.62 2.61
CA MET A 73 14.24 -10.75 2.07
C MET A 73 13.57 -9.78 1.10
N VAL A 74 13.71 -8.48 1.35
CA VAL A 74 13.09 -7.45 0.53
C VAL A 74 14.18 -6.68 -0.21
N SER A 75 14.02 -6.52 -1.53
CA SER A 75 14.85 -5.61 -2.29
C SER A 75 14.55 -4.17 -1.87
N VAL A 76 15.56 -3.44 -1.41
CA VAL A 76 15.44 -2.05 -0.98
C VAL A 76 16.01 -1.16 -2.08
N MET A 77 15.26 -0.13 -2.46
CA MET A 77 15.78 1.01 -3.21
C MET A 77 16.20 2.09 -2.24
N ALA A 78 17.40 2.64 -2.40
CA ALA A 78 17.91 3.75 -1.61
C ALA A 78 18.30 4.91 -2.52
N GLN A 79 17.86 6.12 -2.19
CA GLN A 79 18.21 7.33 -2.92
C GLN A 79 18.36 8.50 -1.96
N SER A 80 19.40 9.30 -2.18
CA SER A 80 19.64 10.55 -1.46
C SER A 80 19.41 11.72 -2.41
N ASN A 81 18.46 12.61 -2.10
CA ASN A 81 18.21 13.80 -2.91
C ASN A 81 17.42 14.85 -2.11
N TYR A 82 17.20 16.02 -2.72
CA TYR A 82 16.27 17.01 -2.21
C TYR A 82 14.81 16.62 -2.51
N PHE A 83 14.05 16.37 -1.45
CA PHE A 83 12.62 16.07 -1.53
C PHE A 83 11.82 17.07 -0.72
N ASP A 84 10.51 17.19 -1.00
CA ASP A 84 9.61 17.85 -0.06
C ASP A 84 9.43 16.93 1.14
N TYR A 85 9.86 17.42 2.30
CA TYR A 85 9.96 16.62 3.50
C TYR A 85 9.34 17.33 4.69
N TYR A 86 8.73 16.53 5.58
CA TYR A 86 8.19 16.95 6.85
C TYR A 86 8.60 15.96 7.93
N SER A 87 8.90 16.45 9.13
CA SER A 87 9.06 15.58 10.31
C SER A 87 8.59 16.32 11.56
N ASP A 88 7.82 15.62 12.39
CA ASP A 88 7.49 16.04 13.76
C ASP A 88 7.82 14.92 14.76
N ARG A 89 7.31 14.98 16.00
CA ARG A 89 7.58 13.95 17.01
C ARG A 89 6.92 12.60 16.70
N THR A 90 5.92 12.56 15.83
CA THR A 90 5.02 11.42 15.60
C THR A 90 5.19 10.79 14.22
N VAL A 91 5.52 11.59 13.20
CA VAL A 91 5.57 11.14 11.81
C VAL A 91 6.69 11.85 11.04
N SER A 92 7.30 11.12 10.11
CA SER A 92 8.08 11.68 9.01
C SER A 92 7.31 11.49 7.71
N ALA A 93 7.33 12.47 6.81
CA ALA A 93 6.68 12.36 5.52
C ALA A 93 7.55 12.91 4.39
N VAL A 94 7.53 12.23 3.24
CA VAL A 94 8.29 12.62 2.04
C VAL A 94 7.38 12.59 0.82
N ALA A 95 7.53 13.55 -0.08
CA ALA A 95 6.87 13.56 -1.38
C ALA A 95 7.85 13.16 -2.49
N LEU A 96 7.50 12.10 -3.22
CA LEU A 96 8.26 11.62 -4.36
C LEU A 96 7.51 11.98 -5.65
N PRO A 97 8.06 12.89 -6.49
CA PRO A 97 7.44 13.19 -7.77
C PRO A 97 7.54 11.97 -8.71
N TYR A 98 6.44 11.67 -9.40
CA TYR A 98 6.46 10.83 -10.59
C TYR A 98 6.87 11.66 -11.82
N LYS A 99 6.87 11.02 -13.01
CA LYS A 99 7.18 11.66 -14.28
C LYS A 99 6.38 12.96 -14.45
N ASP A 100 7.08 14.00 -14.93
CA ASP A 100 6.56 15.34 -15.24
C ASP A 100 6.05 16.16 -14.04
N GLY A 101 6.26 15.73 -12.80
CA GLY A 101 5.95 16.52 -11.59
C GLY A 101 4.46 16.83 -11.38
N LYS A 102 3.57 16.16 -12.12
CA LYS A 102 2.10 16.33 -12.00
C LYS A 102 1.50 15.47 -10.90
N VAL A 103 2.18 14.38 -10.55
CA VAL A 103 1.72 13.39 -9.56
C VAL A 103 2.83 13.18 -8.56
N PHE A 104 2.46 13.09 -7.28
CA PHE A 104 3.38 12.83 -6.17
C PHE A 104 2.90 11.62 -5.37
N MET A 105 3.80 10.72 -5.03
CA MET A 105 3.59 9.76 -3.96
C MET A 105 3.95 10.42 -2.64
N TYR A 106 2.99 10.53 -1.72
CA TYR A 106 3.26 10.94 -0.34
C TYR A 106 3.41 9.71 0.53
N ILE A 107 4.56 9.58 1.18
CA ILE A 107 4.84 8.49 2.11
C ILE A 107 4.82 9.06 3.51
N PHE A 108 3.96 8.53 4.38
CA PHE A 108 3.91 8.86 5.80
C PHE A 108 4.48 7.70 6.60
N LEU A 109 5.54 7.96 7.35
CA LEU A 109 6.25 7.00 8.18
C LEU A 109 6.06 7.36 9.65
N PRO A 110 5.15 6.68 10.37
CA PRO A 110 5.04 6.80 11.81
C PRO A 110 6.37 6.49 12.48
N LYS A 111 6.75 7.27 13.48
CA LYS A 111 8.01 7.07 14.22
C LYS A 111 7.93 5.93 15.24
N ASP A 112 6.72 5.59 15.67
CA ASP A 112 6.47 4.41 16.48
C ASP A 112 6.40 3.18 15.58
N LYS A 113 7.26 2.18 15.89
CA LYS A 113 7.41 0.92 15.15
C LYS A 113 6.09 0.17 14.98
N TYR A 114 5.19 0.26 15.95
CA TYR A 114 3.85 -0.36 15.89
C TYR A 114 2.73 0.68 15.76
N GLY A 115 3.08 1.93 15.50
CA GLY A 115 2.17 3.07 15.51
C GLY A 115 1.38 3.26 14.22
N LEU A 116 1.45 2.36 13.24
CA LEU A 116 0.76 2.53 11.96
C LEU A 116 -0.76 2.58 12.13
N ILE A 117 -1.35 1.63 12.86
CA ILE A 117 -2.79 1.59 13.13
C ILE A 117 -3.24 2.84 13.90
N ALA A 118 -2.47 3.25 14.90
CA ALA A 118 -2.76 4.46 15.67
C ALA A 118 -2.66 5.73 14.81
N PHE A 119 -1.63 5.80 13.96
CA PHE A 119 -1.44 6.92 13.05
C PHE A 119 -2.57 7.02 12.03
N GLU A 120 -2.96 5.91 11.41
CA GLU A 120 -4.06 5.82 10.44
C GLU A 120 -5.37 6.36 11.03
N LYS A 121 -5.73 5.95 12.24
CA LYS A 121 -6.92 6.47 12.96
C LYS A 121 -6.89 7.98 13.17
N THR A 122 -5.71 8.59 13.19
CA THR A 122 -5.54 10.05 13.34
C THR A 122 -5.43 10.79 12.00
N LEU A 123 -5.27 10.07 10.88
CA LEU A 123 -4.99 10.62 9.56
C LEU A 123 -6.27 11.16 8.91
N THR A 124 -6.75 12.28 9.44
CA THR A 124 -7.84 13.04 8.83
C THR A 124 -7.34 13.88 7.65
N VAL A 125 -8.25 14.27 6.75
CA VAL A 125 -7.96 15.21 5.64
C VAL A 125 -7.28 16.49 6.15
N LYS A 126 -7.74 17.03 7.28
CA LYS A 126 -7.13 18.23 7.92
C LYS A 126 -5.70 17.98 8.37
N LYS A 127 -5.41 16.83 8.99
CA LYS A 127 -4.05 16.47 9.41
C LYS A 127 -3.13 16.26 8.21
N MET A 128 -3.60 15.52 7.20
CA MET A 128 -2.88 15.26 5.96
C MET A 128 -2.54 16.56 5.22
N TYR A 129 -3.54 17.42 5.01
CA TYR A 129 -3.36 18.73 4.38
C TYR A 129 -2.36 19.61 5.14
N ARG A 130 -2.42 19.62 6.48
CA ARG A 130 -1.46 20.35 7.32
C ARG A 130 -0.04 19.84 7.13
N ILE A 131 0.17 18.52 7.10
CA ILE A 131 1.49 17.93 6.88
C ILE A 131 2.02 18.33 5.51
N ILE A 132 1.24 18.13 4.45
CA ILE A 132 1.64 18.43 3.05
C ILE A 132 2.01 19.91 2.90
N ARG A 133 1.22 20.84 3.47
CA ARG A 133 1.54 22.28 3.42
C ARG A 133 2.75 22.70 4.25
N SER A 134 3.15 21.88 5.21
CA SER A 134 4.29 22.16 6.08
C SER A 134 5.59 21.54 5.57
N MET A 135 5.54 20.78 4.48
CA MET A 135 6.73 20.21 3.85
C MET A 135 7.64 21.31 3.34
N LYS A 136 8.95 21.09 3.47
CA LYS A 136 10.00 21.96 2.95
C LYS A 136 11.01 21.13 2.18
N LYS A 137 11.66 21.72 1.17
CA LYS A 137 12.78 21.07 0.49
C LYS A 137 13.88 20.76 1.50
N ALA A 138 14.24 19.49 1.61
CA ALA A 138 15.34 19.02 2.45
C ALA A 138 16.07 17.88 1.76
N TYR A 139 17.38 17.77 2.02
CA TYR A 139 18.18 16.64 1.57
C TYR A 139 17.87 15.44 2.48
N VAL A 140 17.33 14.36 1.91
CA VAL A 140 16.85 13.20 2.67
C VAL A 140 17.32 11.91 2.00
N ASP A 141 17.82 10.99 2.82
CA ASP A 141 18.08 9.60 2.43
C ASP A 141 16.78 8.81 2.52
N VAL A 142 16.27 8.38 1.38
CA VAL A 142 15.02 7.62 1.27
C VAL A 142 15.35 6.17 0.93
N SER A 143 15.07 5.28 1.87
CA SER A 143 15.14 3.84 1.68
C SER A 143 13.73 3.25 1.67
N LEU A 144 13.35 2.61 0.56
CA LEU A 144 12.03 2.07 0.35
C LEU A 144 12.10 0.63 -0.14
N PHE A 145 11.15 -0.18 0.29
CA PHE A 145 11.00 -1.52 -0.24
C PHE A 145 10.50 -1.44 -1.68
N ARG A 146 11.20 -2.13 -2.58
CA ARG A 146 10.78 -2.32 -3.96
C ARG A 146 9.66 -3.36 -3.97
N ASN A 147 8.42 -2.89 -3.89
CA ASN A 147 7.27 -3.70 -4.24
C ASN A 147 7.10 -3.63 -5.76
N PHE A 148 6.99 -4.78 -6.43
CA PHE A 148 6.80 -4.86 -7.87
C PHE A 148 5.44 -4.27 -8.25
N PHE A 149 5.41 -2.97 -8.49
CA PHE A 149 4.41 -2.31 -9.33
C PHE A 149 5.17 -1.83 -10.56
N LYS A 150 5.27 -2.69 -11.58
CA LYS A 150 5.75 -2.33 -12.91
C LYS A 150 4.59 -2.37 -13.89
#